data_AF-A0A4Q2Z1H2-F1
#
_entry.id   AF-A0A4Q2Z1H2-F1
#
_cell.length_a   1.000
_cell.length_b   1.000
_cell.length_c   1.000
_cell.angle_alpha   90.00
_cell.angle_beta   90.00
_cell.angle_gamma   90.00
#
_symmetry.space_group_name_H-M   'P 1'
#
loop_
_entity.id
_entity.type
_entity.pdbx_description
1 polymer ?
#
loop_
_entity_poly.entity_id
_entity_poly.type
_entity_poly.pdbx_seq_one_letter_code
_entity_poly.pdbx_strand_id
1 'polypeptide(L)'
;MNPDFAQDFPRQLRFWALHVPLNALPSFIIAISLFRFDKQPFAMVTMLSAIVIFILGLSTIVAVIPDLNRDGHPLKRGLRAVMTFRAWISGLSSAMLVIAPPSMSLTPDFWCGYISAGLVEELSKLLHLSSAEVSTGSFLPVMLTTALEGLIIAISIAMMSFFLCLYFQSRDRRKAFTSAGSPAPLRRSS
;
A
#
# COMPACT_ATOMS: atom_id res chain seq x y z
N MET A 1 22.38 1.73 -10.92
CA MET A 1 21.88 0.37 -10.59
C MET A 1 22.41 0.02 -9.20
N ASN A 2 21.58 -0.42 -8.25
CA ASN A 2 22.02 -0.73 -6.88
C ASN A 2 22.94 -1.97 -6.90
N PRO A 3 24.22 -1.87 -6.53
CA PRO A 3 25.13 -3.03 -6.52
C PRO A 3 24.70 -4.12 -5.53
N ASP A 4 23.93 -3.75 -4.51
CA ASP A 4 23.49 -4.66 -3.44
C ASP A 4 22.10 -5.29 -3.70
N PHE A 5 21.56 -5.11 -4.92
CA PHE A 5 20.21 -5.58 -5.30
C PHE A 5 19.96 -7.05 -4.93
N ALA A 6 20.93 -7.95 -5.16
CA ALA A 6 20.79 -9.37 -4.87
C ALA A 6 20.60 -9.67 -3.37
N GLN A 7 21.12 -8.82 -2.48
CA GLN A 7 20.95 -8.95 -1.03
C GLN A 7 19.70 -8.21 -0.53
N ASP A 8 19.36 -7.11 -1.18
CA ASP A 8 18.26 -6.24 -0.79
C ASP A 8 16.90 -6.77 -1.23
N PHE A 9 16.82 -7.30 -2.45
CA PHE A 9 15.57 -7.78 -3.03
C PHE A 9 14.89 -8.86 -2.18
N PRO A 10 15.56 -9.92 -1.68
CA PRO A 10 14.91 -10.91 -0.81
C PRO A 10 14.38 -10.31 0.49
N ARG A 11 15.08 -9.31 1.05
CA ARG A 11 14.65 -8.62 2.28
C ARG A 11 13.41 -7.78 2.03
N GLN A 12 13.37 -7.05 0.91
CA GLN A 12 12.20 -6.29 0.51
C GLN A 12 11.04 -7.23 0.18
N LEU A 13 11.29 -8.31 -0.56
CA LEU A 13 10.28 -9.30 -0.91
C LEU A 13 9.57 -9.87 0.31
N ARG A 14 10.31 -10.26 1.36
CA ARG A 14 9.71 -10.75 2.62
C ARG A 14 8.83 -9.70 3.29
N PHE A 15 9.28 -8.44 3.32
CA PHE A 15 8.50 -7.35 3.91
C PHE A 15 7.20 -7.11 3.14
N TRP A 16 7.28 -6.97 1.82
CA TRP A 16 6.13 -6.69 0.96
C TRP A 16 5.18 -7.89 0.83
N ALA A 17 5.71 -9.12 0.79
CA ALA A 17 4.89 -10.33 0.77
C ALA A 17 4.04 -10.52 2.03
N LEU A 18 4.43 -9.92 3.16
CA LEU A 18 3.61 -9.92 4.37
C LEU A 18 2.61 -8.76 4.38
N HIS A 19 3.06 -7.55 4.07
CA HIS A 19 2.23 -6.34 4.24
C HIS A 19 1.24 -6.10 3.09
N VAL A 20 1.57 -6.51 1.85
CA VAL A 20 0.66 -6.29 0.71
C VAL A 20 -0.59 -7.17 0.83
N PRO A 21 -0.51 -8.49 1.11
CA PRO A 21 -1.72 -9.30 1.32
C PRO A 21 -2.54 -8.83 2.52
N LEU A 22 -1.88 -8.45 3.62
CA LEU A 22 -2.56 -7.88 4.79
C LEU A 22 -3.33 -6.61 4.44
N ASN A 23 -2.79 -5.77 3.56
CA ASN A 23 -3.46 -4.55 3.12
C ASN A 23 -4.57 -4.80 2.10
N ALA A 24 -4.49 -5.88 1.32
CA ALA A 24 -5.47 -6.26 0.31
C ALA A 24 -6.65 -7.08 0.89
N LEU A 25 -6.54 -7.52 2.14
CA LEU A 25 -7.53 -8.39 2.81
C LEU A 25 -8.95 -7.81 2.87
N PRO A 26 -9.17 -6.53 3.26
CA PRO A 26 -10.49 -5.90 3.23
C PRO A 26 -11.09 -5.90 1.82
N SER A 27 -10.31 -5.51 0.81
CA SER A 27 -10.75 -5.50 -0.60
C SER A 27 -11.16 -6.90 -1.05
N PHE A 28 -10.40 -7.92 -0.65
CA PHE A 28 -10.71 -9.31 -0.95
C PHE A 28 -12.00 -9.79 -0.27
N ILE A 29 -12.21 -9.43 1.00
CA ILE A 29 -13.45 -9.74 1.75
C ILE A 29 -14.66 -9.04 1.12
N ILE A 30 -14.52 -7.78 0.72
CA ILE A 30 -15.56 -7.02 0.03
C ILE A 30 -15.87 -7.67 -1.32
N ALA A 31 -14.85 -8.06 -2.08
CA ALA A 31 -15.03 -8.69 -3.38
C ALA A 31 -15.82 -10.00 -3.29
N ILE A 32 -15.49 -10.84 -2.30
CA ILE A 32 -16.24 -12.07 -2.02
C ILE A 32 -17.68 -11.76 -1.57
N SER A 33 -17.85 -10.82 -0.65
CA SER A 33 -19.15 -10.56 -0.02
C SER A 33 -20.14 -9.86 -0.95
N LEU A 34 -19.68 -8.91 -1.76
CA LEU A 34 -20.52 -8.05 -2.60
C LEU A 34 -20.70 -8.62 -4.02
N PHE A 35 -19.62 -9.11 -4.64
CA PHE A 35 -19.65 -9.60 -6.03
C PHE A 35 -19.75 -11.12 -6.15
N ARG A 36 -19.80 -11.84 -5.02
CA ARG A 36 -19.87 -13.30 -4.96
C ARG A 36 -18.75 -13.98 -5.76
N PHE A 37 -17.54 -13.43 -5.66
CA PHE A 37 -16.35 -13.99 -6.30
C PHE A 37 -15.98 -15.38 -5.76
N ASP A 38 -16.54 -15.80 -4.62
CA ASP A 38 -16.50 -17.20 -4.15
C ASP A 38 -17.05 -18.19 -5.18
N LYS A 39 -18.00 -17.75 -6.02
CA LYS A 39 -18.60 -18.55 -7.10
C LYS A 39 -17.89 -18.38 -8.44
N GLN A 40 -16.89 -17.51 -8.51
CA GLN A 40 -16.17 -17.14 -9.72
C GLN A 40 -14.66 -17.36 -9.49
N PRO A 41 -14.16 -18.61 -9.55
CA PRO A 41 -12.79 -18.93 -9.18
C PRO A 41 -11.76 -18.18 -10.03
N PHE A 42 -12.13 -17.89 -11.28
CA PHE A 42 -11.28 -17.16 -12.21
C PHE A 42 -11.08 -15.68 -11.80
N ALA A 43 -12.10 -15.04 -11.21
CA ALA A 43 -11.97 -13.69 -10.65
C ALA A 43 -11.03 -13.68 -9.44
N MET A 44 -11.12 -14.68 -8.56
CA MET A 44 -10.21 -14.81 -7.41
C MET A 44 -8.75 -15.00 -7.85
N VAL A 45 -8.50 -15.89 -8.82
CA VAL A 45 -7.14 -16.11 -9.36
C VAL A 45 -6.58 -14.84 -9.96
N THR A 46 -7.42 -14.04 -10.63
CA THR A 46 -7.03 -12.75 -11.21
C THR A 46 -6.61 -11.76 -10.12
N MET A 47 -7.40 -11.63 -9.05
CA MET A 47 -7.06 -10.77 -7.91
C MET A 47 -5.77 -11.20 -7.22
N LEU A 48 -5.58 -12.51 -6.99
CA LEU A 48 -4.35 -13.05 -6.40
C LEU A 48 -3.13 -12.79 -7.29
N SER A 49 -3.29 -12.94 -8.60
CA SER A 49 -2.24 -12.63 -9.58
C SER A 49 -1.86 -11.15 -9.53
N ALA A 50 -2.85 -10.26 -9.42
CA ALA A 50 -2.63 -8.83 -9.24
C ALA A 50 -1.79 -8.53 -7.98
N ILE A 51 -2.13 -9.15 -6.85
CA ILE A 51 -1.41 -9.00 -5.58
C ILE A 51 0.05 -9.45 -5.74
N VAL A 52 0.30 -10.58 -6.40
CA VAL A 52 1.67 -11.07 -6.66
C VAL A 52 2.44 -10.08 -7.53
N ILE A 53 1.83 -9.54 -8.59
CA ILE A 53 2.45 -8.52 -9.45
C ILE A 53 2.83 -7.28 -8.63
N PHE A 54 1.95 -6.81 -7.74
CA PHE A 54 2.24 -5.68 -6.85
C PHE A 54 3.39 -5.97 -5.88
N ILE A 55 3.43 -7.17 -5.27
CA ILE A 55 4.52 -7.58 -4.38
C ILE A 55 5.86 -7.54 -5.13
N LEU A 56 5.92 -8.15 -6.32
CA LEU A 56 7.14 -8.20 -7.12
C LEU A 56 7.54 -6.80 -7.60
N GLY A 57 6.59 -6.01 -8.08
CA GLY A 57 6.81 -4.64 -8.54
C GLY A 57 7.37 -3.74 -7.44
N LEU A 58 6.72 -3.70 -6.27
CA LEU A 58 7.17 -2.90 -5.13
C LEU A 58 8.53 -3.36 -4.60
N SER A 59 8.74 -4.67 -4.50
CA SER A 59 10.02 -5.24 -4.06
C SER A 59 11.15 -4.87 -5.01
N THR A 60 10.89 -4.89 -6.32
CA THR A 60 11.87 -4.51 -7.34
C THR A 60 12.16 -3.02 -7.27
N ILE A 61 11.14 -2.16 -7.26
CA ILE A 61 11.30 -0.69 -7.22
C ILE A 61 12.13 -0.28 -6.00
N VAL A 62 11.78 -0.79 -4.81
CA VAL A 62 12.46 -0.44 -3.56
C VAL A 62 13.89 -1.00 -3.50
N ALA A 63 14.15 -2.16 -4.10
CA ALA A 63 15.49 -2.74 -4.17
C ALA A 63 16.39 -2.03 -5.21
N VAL A 64 15.82 -1.51 -6.29
CA VAL A 64 16.56 -0.78 -7.34
C VAL A 64 16.96 0.62 -6.88
N ILE A 65 16.12 1.31 -6.10
CA ILE A 65 16.35 2.68 -5.63
C ILE A 65 17.17 2.65 -4.32
N PRO A 66 18.46 3.02 -4.34
CA PRO A 66 19.34 2.86 -3.18
C PRO A 66 18.87 3.67 -1.96
N ASP A 67 18.31 4.85 -2.19
CA ASP A 67 17.83 5.74 -1.12
C ASP A 67 16.59 5.22 -0.38
N LEU A 68 15.79 4.37 -1.03
CA LEU A 68 14.68 3.66 -0.37
C LEU A 68 15.16 2.46 0.44
N ASN A 69 16.42 2.05 0.27
CA ASN A 69 16.98 0.91 0.95
C ASN A 69 17.99 1.27 2.06
N ARG A 70 18.50 2.50 2.13
CA ARG A 70 19.36 2.97 3.24
C ARG A 70 18.61 3.02 4.58
N ASP A 71 19.16 2.36 5.61
CA ASP A 71 18.52 2.18 6.93
C ASP A 71 18.33 3.48 7.76
N GLY A 72 18.85 4.62 7.30
CA GLY A 72 18.65 5.94 7.91
C GLY A 72 17.79 6.92 7.10
N HIS A 73 17.36 6.57 5.89
CA HIS A 73 16.69 7.54 5.03
C HIS A 73 15.24 7.79 5.50
N PRO A 74 14.82 9.06 5.71
CA PRO A 74 13.50 9.37 6.26
C PRO A 74 12.36 8.87 5.38
N LEU A 75 12.59 8.75 4.06
CA LEU A 75 11.61 8.21 3.11
C LEU A 75 11.35 6.72 3.34
N LYS A 76 12.39 5.90 3.58
CA LYS A 76 12.25 4.46 3.90
C LYS A 76 11.48 4.29 5.21
N ARG A 77 11.83 5.09 6.22
CA ARG A 77 11.15 5.07 7.53
C ARG A 77 9.68 5.47 7.41
N GLY A 78 9.39 6.54 6.67
CA GLY A 78 8.02 6.98 6.38
C GLY A 78 7.22 5.89 5.66
N LEU A 79 7.77 5.35 4.57
CA LEU A 79 7.12 4.30 3.78
C LEU A 79 6.80 3.05 4.60
N ARG A 80 7.76 2.56 5.39
CA ARG A 80 7.52 1.40 6.26
C ARG A 80 6.51 1.70 7.37
N ALA A 81 6.58 2.88 7.99
CA ALA A 81 5.63 3.27 9.04
C ALA A 81 4.20 3.35 8.50
N VAL A 82 3.98 3.97 7.34
CA VAL A 82 2.66 4.03 6.69
C VAL A 82 2.18 2.64 6.30
N MET A 83 3.05 1.78 5.76
CA MET A 83 2.68 0.42 5.38
C MET A 83 2.27 -0.44 6.58
N THR A 84 3.01 -0.37 7.69
CA THR A 84 2.65 -1.08 8.92
C THR A 84 1.38 -0.51 9.53
N PHE A 85 1.23 0.82 9.59
CA PHE A 85 0.01 1.47 10.07
C PHE A 85 -1.21 1.05 9.24
N ARG A 86 -1.08 1.05 7.91
CA ARG A 86 -2.14 0.57 7.02
C ARG A 86 -2.45 -0.90 7.26
N ALA A 87 -1.45 -1.76 7.47
CA ALA A 87 -1.68 -3.18 7.74
C ALA A 87 -2.47 -3.40 9.04
N TRP A 88 -2.23 -2.59 10.07
CA TRP A 88 -3.03 -2.60 11.29
C TRP A 88 -4.48 -2.16 11.05
N ILE A 89 -4.68 -1.04 10.33
CA ILE A 89 -6.02 -0.57 9.98
C ILE A 89 -6.75 -1.62 9.14
N SER A 90 -6.08 -2.17 8.14
CA SER A 90 -6.61 -3.16 7.22
C SER A 90 -7.00 -4.46 7.94
N GLY A 91 -6.18 -4.91 8.90
CA GLY A 91 -6.52 -6.02 9.78
C GLY A 91 -7.76 -5.73 10.65
N LEU A 92 -7.85 -4.53 11.24
CA LEU A 92 -9.00 -4.11 12.03
C LEU A 92 -10.28 -4.00 11.17
N SER A 93 -10.17 -3.39 9.98
CA SER A 93 -11.25 -3.27 9.01
C SER A 93 -11.73 -4.63 8.52
N SER A 94 -10.83 -5.58 8.28
CA SER A 94 -11.17 -6.95 7.92
C SER A 94 -11.95 -7.65 9.02
N ALA A 95 -11.51 -7.53 10.28
CA ALA A 95 -12.22 -8.10 11.42
C ALA A 95 -13.63 -7.49 11.57
N MET A 96 -13.75 -6.16 11.41
CA MET A 96 -15.03 -5.46 11.45
C MET A 96 -15.97 -5.88 10.32
N LEU A 97 -15.46 -6.05 9.10
CA LEU A 97 -16.24 -6.52 7.94
C LEU A 97 -16.84 -7.91 8.17
N VAL A 98 -16.11 -8.81 8.81
CA VAL A 98 -16.57 -10.18 9.12
C VAL A 98 -17.63 -10.18 10.23
N ILE A 99 -17.45 -9.35 11.27
CA ILE A 99 -18.34 -9.31 12.44
C ILE A 99 -19.61 -8.50 12.16
N ALA A 100 -19.49 -7.39 11.43
CA ALA A 100 -20.56 -6.44 11.15
C ALA A 100 -20.57 -6.08 9.65
N PRO A 101 -21.20 -6.89 8.79
CA PRO A 101 -21.29 -6.67 7.35
C PRO A 101 -21.79 -5.29 6.90
N PRO A 102 -22.73 -4.59 7.56
CA PRO A 102 -23.15 -3.26 7.11
C PRO A 102 -22.09 -2.16 7.28
N SER A 103 -20.90 -2.47 7.82
CA SER A 103 -19.79 -1.52 7.99
C SER A 103 -18.91 -1.32 6.75
N MET A 104 -19.25 -1.88 5.58
CA MET A 104 -18.39 -1.83 4.38
C MET A 104 -18.00 -0.39 3.99
N SER A 105 -18.93 0.57 4.10
CA SER A 105 -18.71 1.98 3.74
C SER A 105 -17.73 2.73 4.65
N LEU A 106 -17.42 2.19 5.83
CA LEU A 106 -16.45 2.77 6.76
C LEU A 106 -15.01 2.35 6.44
N THR A 107 -14.83 1.40 5.54
CA THR A 107 -13.49 0.94 5.15
C THR A 107 -12.95 1.78 3.99
N PRO A 108 -11.71 2.30 4.08
CA PRO A 108 -11.13 3.09 3.00
C PRO A 108 -10.94 2.28 1.71
N ASP A 109 -10.74 0.97 1.84
CA ASP A 109 -10.59 0.03 0.72
C ASP A 109 -11.90 -0.09 -0.09
N PHE A 110 -13.08 -0.03 0.55
CA PHE A 110 -14.36 0.02 -0.18
C PHE A 110 -14.43 1.21 -1.14
N TRP A 111 -14.03 2.41 -0.69
CA TRP A 111 -14.04 3.60 -1.54
C TRP A 111 -13.01 3.52 -2.67
N CYS A 112 -11.84 2.93 -2.41
CA CYS A 112 -10.83 2.70 -3.45
C CYS A 112 -11.36 1.72 -4.52
N GLY A 113 -12.00 0.63 -4.09
CA GLY A 113 -12.67 -0.33 -4.97
C GLY A 113 -13.82 0.29 -5.77
N TYR A 114 -14.66 1.10 -5.11
CA TYR A 114 -15.78 1.79 -5.76
C TYR A 114 -15.31 2.79 -6.83
N ILE A 115 -14.33 3.64 -6.50
CA ILE A 115 -13.77 4.62 -7.44
C ILE A 115 -13.09 3.90 -8.62
N SER A 116 -12.30 2.85 -8.35
CA SER A 116 -11.61 2.10 -9.42
C SER A 116 -12.59 1.38 -10.34
N ALA A 117 -13.64 0.76 -9.81
CA ALA A 117 -14.69 0.13 -10.63
C ALA A 117 -15.38 1.16 -11.54
N GLY A 118 -15.74 2.33 -11.00
CA GLY A 118 -16.31 3.42 -11.79
C GLY A 118 -15.37 3.93 -12.89
N LEU A 119 -14.07 4.07 -12.61
CA LEU A 119 -13.08 4.45 -13.63
C LEU A 119 -12.94 3.41 -14.74
N VAL A 120 -12.96 2.10 -14.41
CA VAL A 120 -12.91 1.03 -15.41
C VAL A 120 -14.16 1.02 -16.27
N GLU A 121 -15.33 1.25 -15.69
CA GLU A 121 -16.59 1.33 -16.42
C GLU A 121 -16.57 2.49 -17.43
N GLU A 122 -16.13 3.68 -17.00
CA GLU A 122 -15.99 4.84 -17.88
C GLU A 122 -14.93 4.63 -18.97
N LEU A 123 -13.81 3.99 -18.64
CA LEU A 123 -12.78 3.65 -19.63
C LEU A 123 -13.30 2.63 -20.66
N SER A 124 -14.09 1.65 -20.22
CA SER A 124 -14.72 0.67 -21.11
C SER A 124 -15.69 1.33 -22.08
N LYS A 125 -16.49 2.29 -21.60
CA LYS A 125 -17.40 3.09 -22.44
C LYS A 125 -16.62 3.89 -23.48
N LEU A 126 -15.54 4.55 -23.06
CA LEU A 126 -14.72 5.40 -23.94
C LEU A 126 -13.97 4.61 -25.01
N LEU A 127 -13.53 3.39 -24.70
CA LEU A 127 -12.80 2.51 -25.61
C LEU A 127 -13.70 1.57 -26.44
N HIS A 128 -15.02 1.68 -26.32
CA HIS A 128 -16.00 0.76 -26.94
C HIS A 128 -15.70 -0.72 -26.66
N LEU A 129 -15.08 -1.02 -25.51
CA LEU A 129 -14.91 -2.39 -25.07
C LEU A 129 -16.28 -2.88 -24.59
N SER A 130 -16.72 -4.04 -25.10
CA SER A 130 -17.99 -4.68 -24.72
C SER A 130 -18.13 -4.64 -23.21
N SER A 131 -19.26 -4.08 -22.73
CA SER A 131 -19.57 -3.75 -21.32
C SER A 131 -18.81 -4.62 -20.30
N ALA A 132 -17.64 -4.11 -19.90
CA ALA A 132 -16.74 -4.72 -18.94
C ALA A 132 -17.27 -4.53 -17.52
N GLU A 133 -18.44 -5.10 -17.20
CA GLU A 133 -18.93 -5.04 -15.82
C GLU A 133 -18.08 -5.96 -14.94
N VAL A 134 -17.52 -5.40 -13.87
CA VAL A 134 -16.76 -6.14 -12.84
C VAL A 134 -17.62 -7.26 -12.22
N SER A 135 -18.95 -7.10 -12.23
CA SER A 135 -19.96 -8.09 -11.78
C SER A 135 -19.88 -9.43 -12.54
N THR A 136 -19.40 -9.41 -13.79
CA THR A 136 -19.37 -10.59 -14.67
C THR A 136 -18.24 -11.55 -14.35
N GLY A 137 -17.27 -11.15 -13.52
CA GLY A 137 -16.11 -11.98 -13.20
C GLY A 137 -15.13 -12.19 -14.35
N SER A 138 -15.28 -11.43 -15.43
CA SER A 138 -14.42 -11.51 -16.60
C SER A 138 -12.99 -11.05 -16.26
N PHE A 139 -11.99 -11.60 -16.97
CA PHE A 139 -10.57 -11.37 -16.66
C PHE A 139 -10.20 -9.89 -16.63
N LEU A 140 -10.46 -9.21 -17.75
CA LEU A 140 -9.95 -7.90 -18.04
C LEU A 140 -10.49 -6.83 -17.08
N PRO A 141 -11.80 -6.79 -16.77
CA PRO A 141 -12.36 -5.76 -15.89
C PRO A 141 -11.92 -5.99 -14.44
N VAL A 142 -11.92 -7.24 -13.96
CA VAL A 142 -11.42 -7.57 -12.62
C VAL A 142 -9.94 -7.19 -12.51
N MET A 143 -9.12 -7.55 -13.50
CA MET A 143 -7.70 -7.21 -13.52
C MET A 143 -7.46 -5.70 -13.50
N LEU A 144 -8.16 -4.94 -14.36
CA LEU A 144 -8.04 -3.48 -14.44
C LEU A 144 -8.51 -2.80 -13.15
N THR A 145 -9.63 -3.23 -12.59
CA THR A 145 -10.16 -2.68 -11.34
C THR A 145 -9.20 -2.94 -10.20
N THR A 146 -8.72 -4.19 -10.02
CA THR A 146 -7.76 -4.52 -8.96
C THR A 146 -6.42 -3.78 -9.16
N ALA A 147 -5.96 -3.61 -10.40
CA ALA A 147 -4.75 -2.85 -10.69
C ALA A 147 -4.90 -1.35 -10.35
N LEU A 148 -6.02 -0.73 -10.75
CA LEU A 148 -6.31 0.67 -10.46
C LEU A 148 -6.53 0.92 -8.97
N GLU A 149 -7.24 0.03 -8.29
CA GLU A 149 -7.40 0.07 -6.83
C GLU A 149 -6.03 0.05 -6.14
N GLY A 150 -5.18 -0.92 -6.49
CA GLY A 150 -3.83 -1.03 -5.95
C GLY A 150 -2.97 0.21 -6.24
N LEU A 151 -3.14 0.84 -7.41
CA LEU A 151 -2.46 2.07 -7.77
C LEU A 151 -2.92 3.27 -6.93
N ILE A 152 -4.23 3.44 -6.74
CA ILE A 152 -4.80 4.51 -5.90
C ILE A 152 -4.28 4.37 -4.47
N ILE A 153 -4.25 3.14 -3.95
CA ILE A 153 -3.71 2.81 -2.64
C ILE A 153 -2.22 3.15 -2.56
N ALA A 154 -1.42 2.76 -3.57
CA ALA A 154 0.01 3.05 -3.61
C ALA A 154 0.31 4.55 -3.65
N ILE A 155 -0.44 5.33 -4.44
CA ILE A 155 -0.33 6.79 -4.50
C ILE A 155 -0.66 7.41 -3.15
N SER A 156 -1.74 6.96 -2.51
CA SER A 156 -2.15 7.43 -1.18
C SER A 156 -1.06 7.18 -0.14
N ILE A 157 -0.45 5.99 -0.16
CA ILE A 157 0.67 5.63 0.72
C ILE A 157 1.89 6.50 0.43
N ALA A 158 2.22 6.75 -0.85
CA ALA A 158 3.34 7.59 -1.23
C ALA A 158 3.16 9.03 -0.74
N MET A 159 1.95 9.60 -0.85
CA MET A 159 1.63 10.92 -0.33
C MET A 159 1.77 10.99 1.18
N MET A 160 1.20 10.03 1.92
CA MET A 160 1.35 9.97 3.39
C MET A 160 2.82 9.82 3.81
N SER A 161 3.57 9.01 3.08
CA SER A 161 5.00 8.77 3.33
C SER A 161 5.83 10.04 3.10
N PHE A 162 5.47 10.83 2.09
CA PHE A 162 6.09 12.13 1.82
C PHE A 162 5.86 13.12 2.96
N PHE A 163 4.64 13.27 3.46
CA PHE A 163 4.36 14.15 4.61
C PHE A 163 5.08 13.70 5.88
N LEU A 164 5.13 12.39 6.14
CA LEU A 164 5.91 11.84 7.26
C LEU A 164 7.41 12.09 7.12
N CYS A 165 7.94 12.03 5.89
CA CYS A 165 9.33 12.38 5.61
C CYS A 165 9.60 13.84 5.98
N LEU A 166 8.75 14.78 5.57
CA LEU A 166 8.85 16.19 5.95
C LEU A 166 8.77 16.39 7.47
N TYR A 167 7.86 15.68 8.13
CA TYR A 167 7.73 15.71 9.59
C TYR A 167 9.02 15.24 10.27
N PHE A 168 9.56 14.08 9.89
CA PHE A 168 10.80 13.56 10.47
C PHE A 168 11.99 14.48 10.23
N GLN A 169 12.14 15.02 9.02
CA GLN A 169 13.19 16.01 8.74
C GLN A 169 13.04 17.27 9.60
N SER A 170 11.81 17.77 9.80
CA SER A 170 11.56 18.94 10.65
C SER A 170 11.89 18.66 12.12
N ARG A 171 11.55 17.46 12.62
CA ARG A 171 11.82 17.03 13.99
C ARG A 171 13.32 16.87 14.23
N ASP A 172 14.04 16.25 13.30
CA ASP A 172 15.48 16.03 13.42
C ASP A 172 16.25 17.36 13.35
N ARG A 173 15.81 18.31 12.52
CA ARG A 173 16.33 19.68 12.53
C ARG A 173 16.12 20.36 13.88
N ARG A 174 14.93 20.29 14.48
CA ARG A 174 14.65 20.87 15.80
C ARG A 174 15.51 20.26 16.91
N LYS A 175 15.77 18.95 16.86
CA LYS A 175 16.68 18.26 17.79
C LYS A 175 18.14 18.72 17.62
N ALA A 176 18.60 18.91 16.39
CA ALA A 176 19.95 19.43 16.14
C ALA A 176 20.14 20.83 16.73
N PHE A 177 19.17 21.73 16.56
CA PHE A 177 19.22 23.08 17.12
C PHE A 177 19.20 23.11 18.67
N THR A 178 18.39 22.25 19.30
CA THR A 178 18.35 22.14 20.77
C THR A 178 19.62 21.51 21.35
N SER A 179 20.26 20.60 20.61
CA SER A 179 21.53 19.97 21.02
C SER A 179 22.73 20.92 20.87
N ALA A 180 22.73 21.76 19.83
CA ALA A 180 23.77 22.76 19.60
C ALA A 180 23.69 23.98 20.54
N GLY A 181 22.53 24.22 21.17
CA GLY A 181 22.30 25.30 22.11
C GLY A 181 22.57 24.96 23.58
N SER A 182 23.02 23.74 23.91
CA SER A 182 23.35 23.35 25.28
C SER A 182 24.82 23.67 25.57
N PRO A 183 25.15 24.72 26.35
CA PRO A 183 26.54 24.98 26.72
C PRO A 183 27.05 23.81 27.55
N ALA A 184 28.19 23.24 27.12
CA ALA A 184 28.85 22.16 27.85
C ALA A 184 29.06 22.57 29.32
N PRO A 185 28.70 21.72 30.31
CA PRO A 185 28.94 22.05 31.70
C PRO A 185 30.46 22.22 31.90
N LEU A 186 30.87 23.43 32.28
CA LEU A 186 32.23 23.78 32.67
C LEU A 186 32.69 22.77 33.72
N ARG A 187 33.58 21.87 33.30
CA ARG A 187 34.25 20.89 34.15
C ARG A 187 35.13 21.69 35.11
N ARG A 188 34.63 21.97 36.32
CA ARG A 188 35.44 22.54 37.40
C ARG A 188 36.51 21.52 37.76
N SER A 189 37.76 21.80 37.39
CA SER A 189 38.94 21.15 37.92
C SER A 189 39.10 21.57 39.37
N SER A 190 38.84 20.65 40.29
CA SER A 190 39.33 20.69 41.67
C SER A 190 40.79 20.27 41.71
#